data_AF-A0A368GD23-F1
#
_entry.id   AF-A0A368GD23-F1
#
_cell.length_a   1.000
_cell.length_b   1.000
_cell.length_c   1.000
_cell.angle_alpha   90.00
_cell.angle_beta   90.00
_cell.angle_gamma   90.00
#
_symmetry.space_group_name_H-M   'P 1'
#
loop_
_entity.id
_entity.type
_entity.pdbx_description
1 polymer ?
#
loop_
_entity_poly.entity_id
_entity_poly.type
_entity_poly.pdbx_seq_one_letter_code
_entity_poly.pdbx_strand_id
1 'polypeptide(L)'
;MEEGQLYTIHGVCRGGFEVPLLSAVTRHKSEEDYLTIFERIKEAVQAVPSDTPNAEPELRIVVDFEIAAVNAAKAVFPIHSIEGCGWHLTQAWVRNRNRLGLLRFFKGEERDPRAVRWWRTLKGLPFLPRDHFHLGNALTVVPEDLVTLRSSHAKTSWVTSTTHG
;
A
#
# COMPACT_ATOMS: atom_id res chain seq x y z
N MET A 1 3.84 -20.71 17.16
CA MET A 1 4.52 -20.91 15.86
C MET A 1 4.52 -19.56 15.19
N GLU A 2 5.67 -19.05 14.74
CA GLU A 2 5.68 -17.90 13.84
C GLU A 2 5.03 -18.34 12.52
N GLU A 3 3.99 -17.63 12.10
CA GLU A 3 3.34 -17.84 10.81
C GLU A 3 4.26 -17.27 9.72
N GLY A 4 4.74 -18.12 8.82
CA GLY A 4 5.51 -17.68 7.66
C GLY A 4 4.64 -16.90 6.67
N GLN A 5 5.27 -16.06 5.84
CA GLN A 5 4.60 -15.28 4.80
C GLN A 5 4.95 -15.83 3.42
N LEU A 6 3.95 -15.94 2.54
CA LEU A 6 4.17 -16.08 1.11
C LEU A 6 4.25 -14.67 0.49
N TYR A 7 5.41 -14.31 -0.04
CA TYR A 7 5.63 -13.07 -0.78
C TYR A 7 5.72 -13.37 -2.28
N THR A 8 4.96 -12.64 -3.10
CA THR A 8 4.94 -12.86 -4.55
C THR A 8 5.21 -11.56 -5.30
N ILE A 9 6.12 -11.62 -6.27
CA ILE A 9 6.39 -10.53 -7.22
C ILE A 9 5.78 -10.89 -8.56
N HIS A 10 4.99 -9.98 -9.11
CA HIS A 10 4.34 -10.13 -10.41
C HIS A 10 4.85 -9.04 -11.36
N GLY A 11 5.04 -9.41 -12.61
CA GLY A 11 5.37 -8.52 -13.71
C GLY A 11 4.14 -8.26 -14.56
N VAL A 12 3.98 -7.03 -15.03
CA VAL A 12 2.91 -6.66 -15.95
C VAL A 12 3.51 -6.48 -17.34
N CYS A 13 3.03 -7.27 -18.32
CA CYS A 13 3.55 -7.27 -19.67
C CYS A 13 2.43 -7.14 -20.72
N ARG A 14 2.80 -6.82 -21.98
CA ARG A 14 1.91 -6.86 -23.17
C ARG A 14 0.52 -6.23 -22.99
N GLY A 15 0.45 -5.00 -22.46
CA GLY A 15 -0.82 -4.28 -22.33
C GLY A 15 -1.65 -4.64 -21.09
N GLY A 16 -1.05 -5.25 -20.07
CA GLY A 16 -1.68 -5.42 -18.76
C GLY A 16 -1.75 -6.86 -18.25
N PHE A 17 -1.15 -7.83 -18.95
CA PHE A 17 -1.10 -9.21 -18.48
C PHE A 17 -0.14 -9.33 -17.30
N GLU A 18 -0.71 -9.69 -16.15
CA GLU A 18 0.02 -9.97 -14.93
C GLU A 18 0.55 -11.41 -14.95
N VAL A 19 1.85 -11.57 -14.66
CA VAL A 19 2.54 -12.87 -14.64
C VAL A 19 3.36 -12.95 -13.35
N PRO A 20 3.22 -14.01 -12.54
CA PRO A 20 4.08 -14.20 -11.37
C PRO A 20 5.53 -14.43 -11.82
N LEU A 21 6.45 -13.63 -11.32
CA LEU A 21 7.88 -13.72 -11.63
C LEU A 21 8.65 -14.46 -10.55
N LEU A 22 8.27 -14.24 -9.28
CA LEU A 22 8.95 -14.83 -8.12
C LEU A 22 7.96 -15.08 -7.00
N SER A 23 8.11 -16.21 -6.31
CA SER A 23 7.42 -16.53 -5.06
C SER A 23 8.45 -16.93 -4.01
N ALA A 24 8.35 -16.33 -2.83
CA ALA A 24 9.25 -16.58 -1.70
C ALA A 24 8.43 -16.91 -0.46
N VAL A 25 8.83 -17.95 0.26
CA VAL A 25 8.26 -18.26 1.58
C VAL A 25 9.25 -17.77 2.63
N THR A 26 8.89 -16.73 3.37
CA THR A 26 9.74 -16.12 4.38
C THR A 26 9.26 -16.50 5.78
N ARG A 27 10.18 -16.62 6.72
CA ARG A 27 9.85 -16.81 8.15
C ARG A 27 9.67 -15.47 8.86
N HIS A 28 10.30 -14.42 8.33
CA HIS A 28 10.28 -13.09 8.88
C HIS A 28 9.94 -12.08 7.77
N LYS A 29 9.62 -10.85 8.20
CA LYS A 29 9.30 -9.71 7.33
C LYS A 29 10.35 -8.61 7.49
N SER A 30 11.60 -9.02 7.67
CA SER A 30 12.69 -8.09 7.93
C SER A 30 13.14 -7.43 6.63
N GLU A 31 13.85 -6.32 6.75
CA GLU A 31 14.44 -5.65 5.59
C GLU A 31 15.46 -6.57 4.87
N GLU A 32 16.19 -7.41 5.62
CA GLU A 32 17.14 -8.39 5.09
C GLU A 32 16.46 -9.48 4.24
N ASP A 33 15.29 -9.97 4.67
CA ASP A 33 14.51 -10.92 3.88
C ASP A 33 14.10 -10.30 2.54
N TYR A 34 13.63 -9.05 2.57
CA TYR A 34 13.21 -8.33 1.37
C TYR A 34 14.37 -7.96 0.46
N LEU A 35 15.54 -7.59 1.01
CA LEU A 35 16.76 -7.36 0.23
C LEU A 35 17.10 -8.60 -0.58
N THR A 36 17.14 -9.75 0.07
CA THR A 36 17.42 -11.04 -0.59
C THR A 36 16.44 -11.31 -1.72
N ILE A 37 15.13 -11.11 -1.49
CA ILE A 37 14.09 -11.30 -2.52
C ILE A 37 14.30 -10.34 -3.71
N PHE A 38 14.52 -9.05 -3.42
CA PHE A 38 14.64 -8.03 -4.46
C PHE A 38 15.94 -8.15 -5.28
N GLU A 39 17.04 -8.55 -4.66
CA GLU A 39 18.29 -8.85 -5.36
C GLU A 39 18.11 -10.01 -6.33
N ARG A 40 17.42 -11.09 -5.93
CA ARG A 40 17.16 -12.24 -6.81
C ARG A 40 16.34 -11.88 -8.04
N ILE A 41 15.31 -11.04 -7.89
CA ILE A 41 14.54 -10.61 -9.07
C ILE A 41 15.36 -9.64 -9.94
N LYS A 42 16.22 -8.79 -9.35
CA LYS A 42 17.12 -7.91 -10.12
C LYS A 42 18.08 -8.73 -10.99
N GLU A 43 18.73 -9.73 -10.39
CA GLU A 43 19.60 -10.68 -11.11
C GLU A 43 18.84 -11.36 -12.25
N ALA A 44 17.62 -11.86 -11.98
CA ALA A 44 16.80 -12.53 -12.99
C ALA A 44 16.41 -11.61 -14.15
N VAL A 45 16.06 -10.36 -13.87
CA VAL A 45 15.72 -9.36 -14.90
C VAL A 45 16.96 -8.99 -15.74
N GLN A 46 18.11 -8.79 -15.10
CA GLN A 46 19.37 -8.46 -15.78
C GLN A 46 19.92 -9.61 -16.63
N ALA A 47 19.57 -10.86 -16.30
CA ALA A 47 19.97 -12.05 -17.07
C ALA A 47 19.19 -12.22 -18.38
N VAL A 48 18.05 -11.52 -18.56
CA VAL A 48 17.26 -11.61 -19.80
C VAL A 48 17.97 -10.86 -20.92
N PRO A 49 18.24 -11.50 -22.08
CA PRO A 49 18.83 -10.82 -23.22
C PRO A 49 17.98 -9.63 -23.64
N SER A 50 18.62 -8.46 -23.73
CA SER A 50 18.01 -7.22 -24.19
C SER A 50 18.53 -6.86 -25.58
N ASP A 51 17.64 -6.37 -26.45
CA ASP A 51 18.02 -5.74 -27.72
C ASP A 51 18.86 -4.46 -27.51
N THR A 52 18.91 -3.96 -26.27
CA THR A 52 19.77 -2.88 -25.79
C THR A 52 20.68 -3.37 -24.65
N PRO A 53 21.85 -3.98 -24.95
CA PRO A 53 22.68 -4.69 -23.98
C PRO A 53 23.24 -3.85 -22.80
N ASN A 54 23.10 -2.52 -22.86
CA ASN A 54 23.65 -1.59 -21.86
C ASN A 54 22.59 -0.66 -21.24
N ALA A 55 21.31 -0.81 -21.56
CA ALA A 55 20.25 0.00 -20.98
C ALA A 55 19.59 -0.78 -19.84
N GLU A 56 19.63 -0.25 -18.61
CA GLU A 56 18.77 -0.77 -17.55
C GLU A 56 17.31 -0.48 -17.91
N PRO A 57 16.39 -1.45 -17.75
CA PRO A 57 14.98 -1.23 -18.03
C PRO A 57 14.42 -0.19 -17.06
N GLU A 58 13.62 0.75 -17.55
CA GLU A 58 12.88 1.66 -16.68
C GLU A 58 11.77 0.89 -15.97
N LEU A 59 12.02 0.50 -14.72
CA LEU A 59 11.07 -0.23 -13.91
C LEU A 59 10.19 0.73 -13.10
N ARG A 60 8.88 0.41 -13.06
CA ARG A 60 7.94 0.94 -12.08
C ARG A 60 7.66 -0.16 -11.06
N ILE A 61 8.13 0.04 -9.84
CA ILE A 61 8.03 -0.94 -8.76
C ILE A 61 6.90 -0.52 -7.85
N VAL A 62 5.88 -1.38 -7.75
CA VAL A 62 4.71 -1.16 -6.90
C VAL A 62 4.80 -2.12 -5.72
N VAL A 63 5.01 -1.58 -4.53
CA VAL A 63 5.19 -2.35 -3.30
C VAL A 63 4.00 -2.20 -2.37
N ASP A 64 3.85 -3.12 -1.42
CA ASP A 64 2.98 -2.90 -0.27
C ASP A 64 3.52 -1.77 0.63
N PHE A 65 2.78 -1.47 1.70
CA PHE A 65 3.16 -0.41 2.64
C PHE A 65 4.01 -0.93 3.83
N GLU A 66 4.64 -2.11 3.69
CA GLU A 66 5.59 -2.57 4.70
C GLU A 66 6.90 -1.78 4.57
N ILE A 67 7.30 -1.08 5.65
CA ILE A 67 8.48 -0.20 5.63
C ILE A 67 9.74 -0.99 5.23
N ALA A 68 9.87 -2.22 5.71
CA ALA A 68 10.99 -3.10 5.38
C ALA A 68 11.05 -3.40 3.87
N ALA A 69 9.92 -3.72 3.24
CA ALA A 69 9.86 -3.94 1.79
C ALA A 69 10.15 -2.66 0.99
N VAL A 70 9.60 -1.51 1.42
CA VAL A 70 9.86 -0.22 0.79
C VAL A 70 11.35 0.16 0.86
N ASN A 71 11.99 -0.03 2.01
CA ASN A 71 13.41 0.28 2.18
C ASN A 71 14.29 -0.64 1.34
N ALA A 72 14.04 -1.94 1.38
CA ALA A 72 14.77 -2.92 0.57
C ALA A 72 14.63 -2.64 -0.94
N ALA A 73 13.41 -2.31 -1.41
CA ALA A 73 13.20 -1.93 -2.79
C ALA A 73 14.01 -0.68 -3.17
N LYS A 74 14.05 0.35 -2.32
CA LYS A 74 14.86 1.57 -2.55
C LYS A 74 16.35 1.27 -2.60
N ALA A 75 16.83 0.35 -1.77
CA ALA A 75 18.24 -0.04 -1.76
C ALA A 75 18.64 -0.78 -3.04
N VAL A 76 17.81 -1.73 -3.50
CA VAL A 76 18.10 -2.56 -4.68
C VAL A 76 17.86 -1.82 -6.01
N PHE A 77 16.86 -0.93 -6.03
CA PHE A 77 16.35 -0.25 -7.22
C PHE A 77 16.36 1.30 -7.07
N PRO A 78 17.52 1.92 -6.79
CA PRO A 78 17.57 3.34 -6.38
C PRO A 78 17.17 4.34 -7.46
N ILE A 79 17.28 3.98 -8.74
CA ILE A 79 16.97 4.85 -9.88
C ILE A 79 15.54 4.67 -10.41
N HIS A 80 14.80 3.71 -9.88
CA HIS A 80 13.48 3.33 -10.38
C HIS A 80 12.35 3.98 -9.60
N SER A 81 11.17 4.11 -10.22
CA SER A 81 9.98 4.60 -9.52
C SER A 81 9.52 3.57 -8.50
N ILE A 82 9.41 3.97 -7.23
CA ILE A 82 8.86 3.14 -6.15
C ILE A 82 7.56 3.77 -5.67
N GLU A 83 6.48 3.02 -5.84
CA GLU A 83 5.12 3.47 -5.58
C GLU A 83 4.37 2.52 -4.65
N GLY A 84 3.40 3.05 -3.91
CA GLY A 84 2.53 2.25 -3.05
C GLY A 84 1.41 1.58 -3.83
N CYS A 85 1.11 0.32 -3.49
CA CYS A 85 0.05 -0.44 -4.13
C CYS A 85 -1.35 0.08 -3.75
N GLY A 86 -2.07 0.68 -4.70
CA GLY A 86 -3.43 1.20 -4.48
C GLY A 86 -4.46 0.14 -4.06
N TRP A 87 -4.27 -1.12 -4.47
CA TRP A 87 -5.11 -2.24 -4.05
C TRP A 87 -4.95 -2.54 -2.56
N HIS A 88 -3.70 -2.71 -2.09
CA HIS A 88 -3.40 -2.92 -0.67
C HIS A 88 -3.86 -1.72 0.19
N LEU A 89 -3.69 -0.50 -0.30
CA LEU A 89 -4.21 0.71 0.38
C LEU A 89 -5.74 0.66 0.54
N THR A 90 -6.45 0.29 -0.53
CA THR A 90 -7.91 0.16 -0.51
C THR A 90 -8.37 -0.92 0.47
N GLN A 91 -7.67 -2.05 0.52
CA GLN A 91 -7.95 -3.10 1.50
C GLN A 91 -7.74 -2.61 2.93
N ALA A 92 -6.62 -1.93 3.22
CA ALA A 92 -6.33 -1.38 4.54
C ALA A 92 -7.41 -0.39 4.98
N TRP A 93 -7.87 0.48 4.08
CA TRP A 93 -8.98 1.39 4.33
C TRP A 93 -10.28 0.66 4.64
N VAL A 94 -10.65 -0.35 3.86
CA VAL A 94 -11.88 -1.13 4.07
C VAL A 94 -11.85 -1.87 5.41
N ARG A 95 -10.73 -2.52 5.74
CA ARG A 95 -10.53 -3.21 7.02
C ARG A 95 -10.67 -2.24 8.19
N ASN A 96 -10.00 -1.08 8.13
CA ASN A 96 -10.07 -0.07 9.18
C ASN A 96 -11.45 0.56 9.32
N ARG A 97 -12.12 0.87 8.21
CA ARG A 97 -13.51 1.35 8.22
C ARG A 97 -14.43 0.38 8.97
N ASN A 98 -14.31 -0.92 8.67
CA ASN A 98 -15.14 -1.94 9.29
C ASN A 98 -14.79 -2.10 10.78
N ARG A 99 -13.50 -2.16 11.11
CA ARG A 99 -13.00 -2.25 12.50
C ARG A 99 -13.49 -1.09 13.38
N LEU A 100 -13.55 0.12 12.81
CA LEU A 100 -14.03 1.32 13.48
C LEU A 100 -15.57 1.47 13.46
N GLY A 101 -16.31 0.52 12.88
CA GLY A 101 -17.76 0.58 12.79
C GLY A 101 -18.30 1.70 11.90
N LEU A 102 -17.47 2.32 11.05
CA LEU A 102 -17.84 3.50 10.27
C LEU A 102 -18.86 3.20 9.16
N LEU A 103 -19.09 1.92 8.86
CA LEU A 103 -19.99 1.50 7.78
C LEU A 103 -21.44 2.00 7.99
N ARG A 104 -21.89 2.12 9.24
CA ARG A 104 -23.24 2.62 9.59
C ARG A 104 -23.47 4.08 9.16
N PHE A 105 -22.42 4.89 9.12
CA PHE A 105 -22.49 6.28 8.67
C PHE A 105 -22.52 6.41 7.15
N PHE A 106 -22.27 5.32 6.41
CA PHE A 106 -22.22 5.35 4.95
C PHE A 106 -23.48 4.78 4.29
N LYS A 107 -24.28 3.98 5.02
CA LYS A 107 -25.51 3.34 4.55
C LYS A 107 -26.46 3.05 5.72
N GLY A 108 -27.76 2.95 5.45
CA GLY A 108 -28.78 2.67 6.46
C GLY A 108 -29.30 3.92 7.17
N GLU A 109 -29.97 3.73 8.31
CA GLU A 109 -30.64 4.81 9.06
C GLU A 109 -29.66 5.84 9.65
N GLU A 110 -28.48 5.40 10.08
CA GLU A 110 -27.42 6.26 10.64
C GLU A 110 -26.56 6.96 9.57
N ARG A 111 -26.98 6.93 8.30
CA ARG A 111 -26.18 7.46 7.19
C ARG A 111 -26.04 8.99 7.29
N ASP A 112 -24.81 9.48 7.35
CA ASP A 112 -24.49 10.91 7.22
C ASP A 112 -23.86 11.23 5.84
N PRO A 113 -24.50 12.08 5.00
CA PRO A 113 -23.90 12.62 3.79
C PRO A 113 -22.50 13.24 3.96
N ARG A 114 -22.19 13.87 5.10
CA ARG A 114 -20.87 14.46 5.39
C ARG A 114 -19.81 13.38 5.55
N ALA A 115 -20.11 12.33 6.31
CA ALA A 115 -19.23 11.17 6.45
C ALA A 115 -18.99 10.46 5.09
N VAL A 116 -20.03 10.33 4.27
CA VAL A 116 -19.91 9.78 2.90
C VAL A 116 -19.01 10.66 2.02
N ARG A 117 -19.19 11.99 2.05
CA ARG A 117 -18.32 12.92 1.30
C ARG A 117 -16.88 12.85 1.78
N TRP A 118 -16.65 12.92 3.09
CA TRP A 118 -15.32 12.77 3.69
C TRP A 118 -14.63 11.48 3.25
N TRP A 119 -15.34 10.34 3.31
CA TRP A 119 -14.80 9.05 2.88
C TRP A 119 -14.45 9.02 1.39
N ARG A 120 -15.25 9.66 0.53
CA ARG A 120 -14.95 9.78 -0.91
C ARG A 120 -13.71 10.66 -1.14
N THR A 121 -13.60 11.78 -0.44
CA THR A 121 -12.44 12.67 -0.51
C THR A 121 -11.18 11.95 -0.05
N LEU A 122 -11.21 11.27 1.10
CA LEU A 122 -10.10 10.49 1.64
C LEU A 122 -9.56 9.49 0.61
N LYS A 123 -10.47 8.75 -0.06
CA LYS A 123 -10.09 7.78 -1.09
C LYS A 123 -9.54 8.40 -2.38
N GLY A 124 -9.88 9.66 -2.65
CA GLY A 124 -9.39 10.41 -3.81
C GLY A 124 -7.99 11.01 -3.62
N LEU A 125 -7.53 11.16 -2.38
CA LEU A 125 -6.26 11.84 -2.06
C LEU A 125 -5.03 11.27 -2.78
N PRO A 126 -4.84 9.94 -2.92
CA PRO A 126 -3.68 9.41 -3.63
C PRO A 126 -3.59 9.81 -5.10
N PHE A 127 -4.70 10.24 -5.70
CA PHE A 127 -4.78 10.67 -7.09
C PHE A 127 -4.70 12.19 -7.25
N LEU A 128 -4.66 12.91 -6.14
CA LEU A 128 -4.56 14.36 -6.17
C LEU A 128 -3.11 14.75 -6.52
N PRO A 129 -2.89 15.76 -7.36
CA PRO A 129 -1.56 16.33 -7.53
C PRO A 129 -0.98 16.78 -6.18
N ARG A 130 0.32 16.57 -5.97
CA ARG A 130 0.98 16.80 -4.66
C ARG A 130 0.84 18.25 -4.20
N ASP A 131 0.92 19.19 -5.13
CA ASP A 131 0.71 20.62 -4.90
C ASP A 131 -0.72 20.94 -4.44
N HIS A 132 -1.70 20.08 -4.67
CA HIS A 132 -3.08 20.25 -4.24
C HIS A 132 -3.42 19.53 -2.92
N PHE A 133 -2.48 18.81 -2.31
CA PHE A 133 -2.73 18.09 -1.05
C PHE A 133 -3.23 18.99 0.09
N HIS A 134 -2.81 20.27 0.11
CA HIS A 134 -3.26 21.26 1.08
C HIS A 134 -4.76 21.59 0.99
N LEU A 135 -5.41 21.30 -0.14
CA LEU A 135 -6.86 21.45 -0.33
C LEU A 135 -7.64 20.29 0.30
N GLY A 136 -6.96 19.17 0.59
CA GLY A 136 -7.52 17.96 1.13
C GLY A 136 -7.61 17.96 2.66
N ASN A 137 -8.61 18.63 3.23
CA ASN A 137 -8.81 18.64 4.69
C ASN A 137 -9.31 17.30 5.27
N ALA A 138 -9.56 16.29 4.45
CA ALA A 138 -10.06 14.99 4.92
C ALA A 138 -9.08 14.24 5.84
N LEU A 139 -7.78 14.56 5.79
CA LEU A 139 -6.79 13.99 6.71
C LEU A 139 -6.73 14.70 8.07
N THR A 140 -7.20 15.95 8.14
CA THR A 140 -7.05 16.83 9.31
C THR A 140 -8.37 17.14 10.00
N VAL A 141 -9.49 17.02 9.29
CA VAL A 141 -10.83 17.32 9.78
C VAL A 141 -11.72 16.10 9.56
N VAL A 142 -12.06 15.45 10.68
CA VAL A 142 -13.10 14.43 10.74
C VAL A 142 -14.43 15.15 11.04
N PRO A 143 -15.55 14.82 10.37
CA PRO A 143 -16.87 15.34 10.72
C PRO A 143 -17.12 15.27 12.25
N GLU A 144 -17.56 16.38 12.86
CA GLU A 144 -17.63 16.59 14.32
C GLU A 144 -18.47 15.53 15.07
N ASP A 145 -19.43 14.92 14.39
CA ASP A 145 -20.29 13.84 14.88
C ASP A 145 -19.64 12.44 14.84
N LEU A 146 -18.53 12.28 14.13
CA LEU A 146 -17.65 11.10 14.28
C LEU A 146 -16.65 11.28 15.45
N VAL A 147 -16.43 12.52 15.90
CA VAL A 147 -15.49 12.85 16.99
C VAL A 147 -16.10 12.57 18.37
N THR A 148 -17.42 12.59 18.54
CA THR A 148 -18.09 12.18 19.79
C THR A 148 -17.91 10.69 20.13
N LEU A 149 -17.40 9.87 19.20
CA LEU A 149 -16.93 8.51 19.49
C LEU A 149 -15.53 8.44 20.13
N ARG A 150 -14.76 9.54 20.16
CA ARG A 150 -13.40 9.57 20.74
C ARG A 150 -13.37 9.58 22.27
N SER A 151 -14.50 9.77 22.96
CA SER A 151 -14.51 9.90 24.43
C SER A 151 -14.59 8.57 25.18
N SER A 152 -14.72 7.42 24.51
CA SER A 152 -14.75 6.13 25.22
C SER A 152 -13.51 5.26 25.03
N HIS A 153 -12.81 5.27 23.89
CA HIS A 153 -11.66 4.35 23.70
C HIS A 153 -10.54 4.95 22.83
N ALA A 154 -9.35 4.99 23.43
CA ALA A 154 -8.01 5.05 22.85
C ALA A 154 -7.46 6.41 22.35
N LYS A 155 -6.41 6.85 23.04
CA LYS A 155 -5.37 7.77 22.54
C LYS A 155 -4.82 7.23 21.22
N THR A 156 -5.03 7.95 20.12
CA THR A 156 -4.50 7.60 18.81
C THR A 156 -2.99 7.84 18.75
N SER A 157 -2.19 6.80 18.93
CA SER A 157 -0.95 6.62 18.17
C SER A 157 -1.34 6.04 16.80
N TRP A 158 -0.71 6.50 15.73
CA TRP A 158 -0.86 5.88 14.41
C TRP A 158 -0.24 4.49 14.47
N VAL A 159 -1.07 3.45 14.57
CA VAL A 159 -0.64 2.06 14.41
C VAL A 159 -1.07 1.61 13.02
N THR A 160 -0.10 1.48 12.10
CA THR A 160 -0.29 0.75 10.85
C THR A 160 -0.37 -0.74 11.19
N SER A 161 -1.58 -1.30 11.24
CA SER A 161 -1.76 -2.75 11.37
C SER A 161 -1.70 -3.39 9.98
N THR A 162 -0.57 -4.00 9.63
CA THR A 162 -0.48 -5.00 8.57
C THR A 162 -1.11 -6.29 9.09
N THR A 163 -2.25 -6.69 8.53
CA THR A 163 -2.82 -8.01 8.79
C THR A 163 -2.23 -8.99 7.79
N HIS A 164 -1.61 -10.02 8.36
CA HIS A 164 -1.02 -11.17 7.72
C HIS A 164 -2.05 -11.83 6.80
N GLY A 165 -1.64 -12.11 5.57
CA GLY A 165 -2.19 -13.18 4.74
C GLY A 165 -1.11 -14.24 4.59
#